data_AF-M2R136-F1
#
_entry.id   AF-M2R136-F1
#
_cell.length_a   1.000
_cell.length_b   1.000
_cell.length_c   1.000
_cell.angle_alpha   90.00
_cell.angle_beta   90.00
_cell.angle_gamma   90.00
#
_symmetry.space_group_name_H-M   'P 1'
#
loop_
_entity.id
_entity.type
_entity.pdbx_description
1 polymer ?
#
loop_
_entity_poly.entity_id
_entity_poly.type
_entity_poly.pdbx_seq_one_letter_code
_entity_poly.pdbx_strand_id
1 'polypeptide(L)'
;MEDLPEESISLLPLDNHSTSGLRLGKKSDDGQRKSWSSFLLHAVVVIFAAEIALYLYISHTLGGLLDNSSKDIPLQSAYMGLEDLYRTGRNTTTNYPPIANTPRIAGRVSKSQPKKVFPLDQHRRLMPFGTVSSFDRRVQVTEDIHTLVQFRATDFGMERCALALQLPHLDARLPEPFVLDGINNEVMLDVCVIDTPKPLDLATLSWMTRPNCARHVGTLLGR
;
A
#
# COMPACT_ATOMS: atom_id res chain seq x y z
N MET A 1 26.27 -15.97 -36.76
CA MET A 1 24.81 -15.86 -36.64
C MET A 1 24.34 -15.58 -38.06
N GLU A 2 23.94 -16.65 -38.74
CA GLU A 2 23.65 -16.71 -40.17
C GLU A 2 22.24 -16.13 -40.42
N ASP A 3 22.15 -15.20 -41.37
CA ASP A 3 20.91 -14.64 -41.88
C ASP A 3 20.23 -15.66 -42.80
N LEU A 4 19.03 -16.10 -42.43
CA LEU A 4 18.14 -16.90 -43.28
C LEU A 4 17.12 -15.96 -43.95
N PRO A 5 16.88 -16.09 -45.27
CA PRO A 5 15.92 -15.26 -45.98
C PRO A 5 14.47 -15.71 -45.71
N GLU A 6 13.60 -14.76 -45.34
CA GLU A 6 12.16 -14.98 -45.25
C GLU A 6 11.53 -15.10 -46.66
N GLU A 7 10.93 -16.25 -46.95
CA GLU A 7 10.04 -16.45 -48.09
C GLU A 7 8.65 -15.86 -47.79
N SER A 8 8.22 -14.86 -48.56
CA SER A 8 6.83 -14.38 -48.54
C SER A 8 6.02 -15.05 -49.65
N ILE A 9 5.05 -15.87 -49.28
CA ILE A 9 4.11 -16.54 -50.18
C ILE A 9 2.94 -15.59 -50.48
N SER A 10 2.83 -15.14 -51.74
CA SER A 10 1.70 -14.36 -52.24
C SER A 10 0.52 -15.29 -52.56
N LEU A 11 -0.58 -15.16 -51.82
CA LEU A 11 -1.81 -15.96 -51.96
C LEU A 11 -2.94 -15.20 -52.69
N LEU A 12 -2.72 -14.76 -53.94
CA LEU A 12 -3.84 -14.40 -54.83
C LEU A 12 -3.52 -14.77 -56.28
N PRO A 13 -4.44 -15.43 -57.02
CA PRO A 13 -4.24 -15.73 -58.43
C PRO A 13 -4.41 -14.45 -59.27
N LEU A 14 -3.46 -14.20 -60.17
CA LEU A 14 -3.68 -13.32 -61.32
C LEU A 14 -4.63 -14.06 -62.28
N ASP A 15 -5.89 -13.66 -62.30
CA ASP A 15 -6.81 -14.08 -63.36
C ASP A 15 -7.02 -12.93 -64.34
N ASN A 16 -6.62 -13.20 -65.58
CA ASN A 16 -6.61 -12.29 -66.70
C ASN A 16 -7.68 -12.81 -67.67
N HIS A 17 -8.84 -12.16 -67.75
CA HIS A 17 -9.75 -12.42 -68.86
C HIS A 17 -10.60 -11.21 -69.25
N SER A 18 -10.40 -10.79 -70.50
CA SER A 18 -11.25 -9.87 -71.26
C SER A 18 -12.72 -10.29 -71.23
N THR A 19 -13.62 -9.33 -70.96
CA THR A 19 -14.96 -9.34 -71.58
C THR A 19 -15.42 -7.93 -71.92
N SER A 20 -15.93 -7.83 -73.15
CA SER A 20 -16.46 -6.66 -73.81
C SER A 20 -17.84 -6.26 -73.25
N GLY A 21 -18.08 -4.95 -73.17
CA GLY A 21 -19.38 -4.32 -73.43
C GLY A 21 -20.60 -4.75 -72.60
N LEU A 22 -20.92 -3.96 -71.56
CA LEU A 22 -22.30 -3.67 -71.17
C LEU A 22 -22.35 -2.34 -70.41
N ARG A 23 -22.89 -1.31 -71.07
CA ARG A 23 -23.29 -0.06 -70.41
C ARG A 23 -24.53 -0.35 -69.57
N LEU A 24 -24.35 -0.62 -68.27
CA LEU A 24 -25.42 -0.48 -67.28
C LEU A 24 -25.28 0.88 -66.58
N GLY A 25 -26.38 1.62 -66.54
CA GLY A 25 -26.46 2.94 -65.94
C GLY A 25 -26.00 2.94 -64.48
N LYS A 26 -24.98 3.74 -64.19
CA LYS A 26 -24.52 4.09 -62.85
C LYS A 26 -25.55 5.04 -62.22
N LYS A 27 -26.64 4.46 -61.71
CA LYS A 27 -27.67 5.20 -60.95
C LYS A 27 -27.19 5.33 -59.51
N SER A 28 -26.69 6.51 -59.17
CA SER A 28 -26.66 7.15 -57.85
C SER A 28 -26.87 6.22 -56.63
N ASP A 29 -25.82 5.54 -56.17
CA ASP A 29 -25.80 4.80 -54.89
C ASP A 29 -24.85 5.46 -53.85
N ASP A 30 -24.37 6.66 -54.16
CA ASP A 30 -23.36 7.37 -53.36
C ASP A 30 -24.00 8.09 -52.15
N GLY A 31 -25.28 8.45 -52.24
CA GLY A 31 -26.03 9.07 -51.14
C GLY A 31 -26.46 8.08 -50.04
N GLN A 32 -26.78 6.84 -50.42
CA GLN A 32 -27.28 5.82 -49.50
C GLN A 32 -26.14 5.23 -48.64
N ARG A 33 -24.97 5.03 -49.25
CA ARG A 33 -23.77 4.49 -48.62
C ARG A 33 -23.15 5.45 -47.60
N LYS A 34 -23.25 6.77 -47.86
CA LYS A 34 -22.77 7.85 -46.97
C LYS A 34 -23.68 8.04 -45.75
N SER A 35 -24.98 7.80 -45.92
CA SER A 35 -25.95 7.81 -44.81
C SER A 35 -25.66 6.66 -43.83
N TRP A 36 -25.50 5.44 -44.34
CA TRP A 36 -25.24 4.26 -43.51
C TRP A 36 -23.88 4.30 -42.80
N SER A 37 -22.82 4.83 -43.42
CA SER A 37 -21.53 4.97 -42.76
C SER A 37 -21.56 5.98 -41.61
N SER A 38 -22.32 7.07 -41.74
CA SER A 38 -22.53 8.03 -40.65
C SER A 38 -23.30 7.39 -39.48
N PHE A 39 -24.36 6.63 -39.75
CA PHE A 39 -25.11 5.92 -38.70
C PHE A 39 -24.24 4.90 -37.95
N LEU A 40 -23.43 4.12 -38.66
CA LEU A 40 -22.51 3.16 -38.04
C LEU A 40 -21.46 3.86 -37.17
N LEU A 41 -20.91 4.99 -37.61
CA LEU A 41 -19.96 5.78 -36.81
C LEU A 41 -20.60 6.27 -35.51
N HIS A 42 -21.83 6.80 -35.57
CA HIS A 42 -22.53 7.27 -34.37
C HIS A 42 -22.86 6.11 -33.42
N ALA A 43 -23.27 4.96 -33.95
CA ALA A 43 -23.53 3.77 -33.13
C ALA A 43 -22.27 3.31 -32.38
N VAL A 44 -21.11 3.29 -33.06
CA VAL A 44 -19.82 2.94 -32.43
C VAL A 44 -19.45 3.95 -31.34
N VAL A 45 -19.60 5.25 -31.57
CA VAL A 45 -19.33 6.29 -30.57
C VAL A 45 -20.23 6.14 -29.34
N VAL A 46 -21.52 5.84 -29.53
CA VAL A 46 -22.46 5.62 -28.43
C VAL A 46 -22.08 4.40 -27.60
N ILE A 47 -21.63 3.31 -28.25
CA ILE A 47 -21.17 2.10 -27.54
C ILE A 47 -19.94 2.42 -26.70
N PHE A 48 -18.92 3.08 -27.27
CA PHE A 48 -17.73 3.47 -26.51
C PHE A 48 -18.06 4.42 -25.36
N ALA A 49 -18.98 5.38 -25.56
CA ALA A 49 -19.43 6.27 -24.50
C ALA A 49 -20.15 5.50 -23.37
N ALA A 50 -20.97 4.52 -23.73
CA ALA A 50 -21.65 3.65 -22.77
C ALA A 50 -20.66 2.77 -21.99
N GLU A 51 -19.64 2.21 -22.66
CA GLU A 51 -18.57 1.44 -22.00
C GLU A 51 -17.76 2.30 -21.04
N ILE A 52 -17.38 3.52 -21.43
CA ILE A 52 -16.67 4.46 -20.55
C ILE A 52 -17.54 4.84 -19.35
N ALA A 53 -18.83 5.14 -19.57
CA ALA A 53 -19.75 5.46 -18.48
C ALA A 53 -19.95 4.29 -17.52
N LEU A 54 -20.07 3.07 -18.05
CA LEU A 54 -20.15 1.85 -17.24
C LEU A 54 -18.86 1.62 -16.45
N TYR A 55 -17.70 1.82 -17.06
CA TYR A 55 -16.41 1.69 -16.39
C TYR A 55 -16.25 2.72 -15.25
N LEU A 56 -16.64 3.98 -15.50
CA LEU A 56 -16.64 5.03 -14.47
C LEU A 56 -17.63 4.72 -13.33
N TYR A 57 -18.80 4.17 -13.65
CA TYR A 57 -19.78 3.76 -12.65
C TYR A 57 -19.27 2.61 -11.78
N ILE A 58 -18.68 1.57 -12.39
CA ILE A 58 -18.10 0.43 -11.68
C ILE A 58 -16.90 0.90 -10.83
N SER A 59 -16.03 1.76 -11.36
CA SER A 59 -14.87 2.24 -10.60
C SER A 59 -15.28 3.08 -9.40
N HIS A 60 -16.30 3.93 -9.54
CA HIS A 60 -16.81 4.74 -8.43
C HIS A 60 -17.50 3.87 -7.36
N THR A 61 -18.35 2.92 -7.77
CA THR A 61 -19.05 2.02 -6.84
C THR A 61 -18.09 1.07 -6.12
N LEU A 62 -17.16 0.46 -6.85
CA LEU A 62 -16.15 -0.43 -6.28
C LEU A 62 -15.16 0.33 -5.39
N GLY A 63 -14.74 1.54 -5.79
CA GLY A 63 -13.88 2.40 -4.98
C GLY A 63 -14.51 2.77 -3.64
N GLY A 64 -15.80 3.15 -3.63
CA GLY A 64 -16.53 3.46 -2.40
C GLY A 64 -16.75 2.25 -1.49
N LEU A 65 -16.93 1.05 -2.05
CA LEU A 65 -17.09 -0.18 -1.27
C LEU A 65 -15.77 -0.68 -0.67
N LEU A 66 -14.69 -0.64 -1.44
CA LEU A 66 -13.38 -1.08 -0.96
C LEU A 66 -12.82 -0.12 0.11
N ASP A 67 -12.99 1.19 -0.05
CA ASP A 67 -12.43 2.17 0.88
C ASP A 67 -13.13 2.18 2.25
N ASN A 68 -14.44 1.93 2.28
CA ASN A 68 -15.21 1.90 3.53
C ASN A 68 -15.16 0.53 4.23
N SER A 69 -15.08 -0.57 3.50
CA SER A 69 -15.19 -1.91 4.09
C SER A 69 -13.94 -2.33 4.87
N SER A 70 -12.74 -1.90 4.45
CA SER A 70 -11.49 -2.37 5.08
C SER A 70 -11.10 -1.63 6.37
N LYS A 71 -11.63 -0.42 6.61
CA LYS A 71 -11.15 0.45 7.70
C LYS A 71 -11.71 0.11 9.09
N ASP A 72 -12.82 -0.61 9.16
CA ASP A 72 -13.56 -0.84 10.41
C ASP A 72 -13.64 -2.31 10.86
N ILE A 73 -12.95 -3.23 10.19
CA ILE A 73 -12.96 -4.64 10.59
C ILE A 73 -12.03 -4.84 11.79
N PRO A 74 -12.56 -5.21 12.98
CA PRO A 74 -11.71 -5.51 14.11
C PRO A 74 -10.87 -6.76 13.80
N LEU A 75 -9.58 -6.68 14.12
CA LEU A 75 -8.71 -7.82 13.91
C LEU A 75 -9.04 -8.91 14.93
N GLN A 76 -9.59 -10.03 14.47
CA GLN A 76 -9.92 -11.14 15.37
C GLN A 76 -8.63 -11.77 15.89
N SER A 77 -8.56 -12.00 17.20
CA SER A 77 -7.45 -12.71 17.81
C SER A 77 -7.49 -14.18 17.39
N ALA A 78 -6.38 -14.68 16.87
CA ALA A 78 -6.20 -16.12 16.61
C ALA A 78 -6.24 -16.97 17.91
N TYR A 79 -6.20 -16.30 19.06
CA TYR A 79 -6.10 -16.93 20.37
C TYR A 79 -7.42 -16.92 21.16
N MET A 80 -8.55 -16.71 20.48
CA MET A 80 -9.86 -16.72 21.10
C MET A 80 -10.16 -18.11 21.71
N GLY A 81 -10.60 -18.14 22.96
CA GLY A 81 -10.95 -19.39 23.68
C GLY A 81 -9.79 -20.10 24.38
N LEU A 82 -8.53 -19.68 24.18
CA LEU A 82 -7.40 -20.25 24.93
C LEU A 82 -7.47 -19.89 26.42
N GLU A 83 -7.92 -18.69 26.75
CA GLU A 83 -8.14 -18.27 28.14
C GLU A 83 -9.07 -19.24 28.88
N ASP A 84 -10.18 -19.62 28.25
CA ASP A 84 -11.15 -20.54 28.84
C ASP A 84 -10.57 -21.95 29.04
N LEU A 85 -9.74 -22.40 28.08
CA LEU A 85 -9.05 -23.68 28.14
C LEU A 85 -8.05 -23.74 29.30
N TYR A 86 -7.26 -22.67 29.52
CA TYR A 86 -6.28 -22.60 30.60
C TYR A 86 -6.86 -22.22 31.97
N ARG A 87 -8.06 -21.59 32.02
CA ARG A 87 -8.72 -21.20 33.27
C ARG A 87 -8.98 -22.37 34.23
N THR A 88 -9.21 -23.57 33.69
CA THR A 88 -9.50 -24.77 34.49
C THR A 88 -8.28 -25.34 35.21
N GLY A 89 -7.06 -24.88 34.90
CA GLY A 89 -5.81 -25.34 35.50
C GLY A 89 -5.44 -26.80 35.18
N ARG A 90 -6.24 -27.50 34.35
CA ARG A 90 -5.94 -28.87 33.90
C ARG A 90 -4.79 -28.91 32.90
N ASN A 91 -4.57 -27.79 32.21
CA ASN A 91 -3.51 -27.63 31.23
C ASN A 91 -2.50 -26.63 31.77
N THR A 92 -1.24 -27.03 31.86
CA THR A 92 -0.16 -26.15 32.29
C THR A 92 0.25 -25.26 31.12
N THR A 93 0.30 -23.95 31.33
CA THR A 93 0.91 -23.03 30.35
C THR A 93 2.39 -23.33 30.24
N THR A 94 2.90 -23.45 29.01
CA THR A 94 4.35 -23.57 28.77
C THR A 94 5.04 -22.30 29.25
N ASN A 95 6.00 -22.42 30.17
CA ASN A 95 6.82 -21.28 30.58
C ASN A 95 7.89 -21.04 29.50
N TYR A 96 7.92 -19.84 28.95
CA TYR A 96 8.93 -19.41 28.00
C TYR A 96 9.64 -18.15 28.51
N PRO A 97 10.92 -17.96 28.15
CA PRO A 97 11.62 -16.72 28.48
C PRO A 97 10.95 -15.52 27.79
N PRO A 98 11.08 -14.30 28.35
CA PRO A 98 10.55 -13.09 27.72
C PRO A 98 10.99 -12.95 26.27
N ILE A 99 10.05 -12.70 25.36
CA ILE A 99 10.31 -12.53 23.94
C ILE A 99 10.38 -11.04 23.60
N ALA A 100 11.43 -10.64 22.88
CA ALA A 100 11.56 -9.27 22.40
C ALA A 100 10.55 -8.99 21.28
N ASN A 101 9.59 -8.09 21.57
CA ASN A 101 8.60 -7.66 20.59
C ASN A 101 9.06 -6.40 19.86
N THR A 102 9.11 -6.45 18.53
CA THR A 102 9.47 -5.29 17.71
C THR A 102 8.22 -4.56 17.21
N PRO A 103 8.27 -3.22 17.09
CA PRO A 103 7.10 -2.44 16.70
C PRO A 103 6.69 -2.79 15.28
N ARG A 104 5.43 -3.18 15.07
CA ARG A 104 4.92 -3.59 13.74
C ARG A 104 4.77 -2.42 12.79
N ILE A 105 4.53 -1.24 13.35
CA ILE A 105 4.29 0.01 12.63
C ILE A 105 5.19 1.07 13.25
N ALA A 106 5.83 1.87 12.40
CA ALA A 106 6.59 3.06 12.77
C ALA A 106 6.25 4.17 11.77
N GLY A 107 5.65 5.26 12.26
CA GLY A 107 5.23 6.40 11.46
C GLY A 107 5.85 7.69 11.97
N ARG A 108 6.15 8.63 11.08
CA ARG A 108 6.68 9.95 11.44
C ARG A 108 5.63 11.02 11.23
N VAL A 109 5.67 12.05 12.06
CA VAL A 109 4.85 13.27 11.92
C VAL A 109 5.74 14.49 12.19
N SER A 110 5.46 15.61 11.54
CA SER A 110 6.26 16.84 11.64
C SER A 110 5.41 18.01 12.11
N LYS A 111 5.86 18.72 13.13
CA LYS A 111 5.19 19.90 13.70
C LYS A 111 5.16 21.08 12.74
N SER A 112 6.24 21.30 12.00
CA SER A 112 6.40 22.35 11.00
C SER A 112 5.57 22.10 9.74
N GLN A 113 5.23 20.83 9.46
CA GLN A 113 4.44 20.44 8.28
C GLN A 113 3.17 19.68 8.69
N PRO A 114 2.13 20.37 9.22
CA PRO A 114 1.09 19.69 9.96
C PRO A 114 0.21 18.71 9.16
N LYS A 115 0.06 18.97 7.85
CA LYS A 115 -0.74 18.17 6.91
C LYS A 115 0.06 17.12 6.17
N LYS A 116 1.38 17.05 6.38
CA LYS A 116 2.25 16.12 5.67
C LYS A 116 2.04 14.71 6.20
N VAL A 117 1.80 13.80 5.25
CA VAL A 117 1.86 12.36 5.47
C VAL A 117 3.20 11.86 4.95
N PHE A 118 3.93 11.12 5.77
CA PHE A 118 5.20 10.53 5.35
C PHE A 118 4.94 9.28 4.49
N PRO A 119 5.70 9.06 3.41
CA PRO A 119 5.47 7.96 2.49
C PRO A 119 5.71 6.60 3.18
N LEU A 120 4.81 5.67 2.88
CA LEU A 120 4.87 4.28 3.29
C LEU A 120 5.79 3.48 2.36
N ASP A 121 6.53 2.53 2.92
CA ASP A 121 7.32 1.54 2.18
C ASP A 121 8.16 2.16 1.04
N GLN A 122 8.97 3.18 1.35
CA GLN A 122 9.81 3.88 0.35
C GLN A 122 10.70 2.92 -0.45
N HIS A 123 11.08 1.80 0.16
CA HIS A 123 11.94 0.77 -0.43
C HIS A 123 11.18 -0.46 -0.92
N ARG A 124 9.89 -0.31 -1.24
CA ARG A 124 9.09 -1.38 -1.84
C ARG A 124 9.61 -1.71 -3.23
N ARG A 125 9.92 -2.98 -3.47
CA ARG A 125 10.44 -3.47 -4.75
C ARG A 125 9.52 -4.53 -5.33
N LEU A 126 9.27 -4.45 -6.63
CA LEU A 126 8.59 -5.50 -7.36
C LEU A 126 9.61 -6.60 -7.69
N MET A 127 9.38 -7.80 -7.17
CA MET A 127 10.13 -9.01 -7.46
C MET A 127 9.31 -9.90 -8.41
N PRO A 128 9.91 -10.88 -9.10
CA PRO A 128 9.16 -11.79 -9.98
C PRO A 128 8.02 -12.56 -9.30
N PHE A 129 8.12 -12.77 -7.99
CA PHE A 129 7.12 -13.45 -7.16
C PHE A 129 6.20 -12.49 -6.40
N GLY A 130 6.18 -11.20 -6.77
CA GLY A 130 5.30 -10.20 -6.18
C GLY A 130 6.04 -9.03 -5.56
N THR A 131 5.30 -8.17 -4.86
CA THR A 131 5.86 -6.96 -4.27
C THR A 131 6.40 -7.25 -2.86
N VAL A 132 7.66 -6.91 -2.63
CA VAL A 132 8.31 -7.04 -1.32
C VAL A 132 8.56 -5.65 -0.77
N SER A 133 8.00 -5.36 0.40
CA SER A 133 8.41 -4.18 1.17
C SER A 133 9.65 -4.52 1.98
N SER A 134 10.70 -3.69 1.87
CA SER A 134 11.78 -3.73 2.84
C SER A 134 11.24 -3.25 4.18
N PHE A 135 11.62 -3.90 5.28
CA PHE A 135 11.29 -3.44 6.65
C PHE A 135 12.05 -2.14 6.98
N ASP A 136 11.70 -1.04 6.33
CA ASP A 136 12.31 0.27 6.50
C ASP A 136 11.65 1.00 7.68
N ARG A 137 11.98 0.56 8.90
CA ARG A 137 11.47 1.13 10.14
C ARG A 137 12.40 2.26 10.59
N ARG A 138 12.38 3.38 9.86
CA ARG A 138 13.19 4.55 10.22
C ARG A 138 12.61 5.26 11.44
N VAL A 139 13.30 5.12 12.56
CA VAL A 139 13.02 5.91 13.76
C VAL A 139 13.81 7.21 13.65
N GLN A 140 13.11 8.33 13.60
CA GLN A 140 13.71 9.65 13.58
C GLN A 140 12.97 10.55 14.56
N VAL A 141 13.68 11.09 15.52
CA VAL A 141 13.10 12.00 16.52
C VAL A 141 13.93 13.27 16.54
N THR A 142 13.26 14.40 16.41
CA THR A 142 13.82 15.75 16.56
C THR A 142 12.78 16.62 17.30
N GLU A 143 13.13 17.87 17.62
CA GLU A 143 12.15 18.82 18.17
C GLU A 143 10.94 19.05 17.24
N ASP A 144 11.11 18.80 15.95
CA ASP A 144 10.05 18.94 14.93
C ASP A 144 9.38 17.61 14.59
N ILE A 145 10.15 16.52 14.50
CA ILE A 145 9.69 15.22 14.01
C ILE A 145 9.47 14.28 15.18
N HIS A 146 8.24 13.79 15.31
CA HIS A 146 7.89 12.77 16.27
C HIS A 146 7.71 11.43 15.55
N THR A 147 8.24 10.35 16.13
CA THR A 147 7.99 8.99 15.66
C THR A 147 6.95 8.32 16.55
N LEU A 148 5.89 7.80 15.94
CA LEU A 148 4.86 6.98 16.58
C LEU A 148 5.14 5.51 16.26
N VAL A 149 5.12 4.66 17.28
CA VAL A 149 5.33 3.22 17.12
C VAL A 149 4.14 2.45 17.69
N GLN A 150 3.74 1.38 17.01
CA GLN A 150 2.69 0.49 17.47
C GLN A 150 3.21 -0.94 17.63
N PHE A 151 2.93 -1.52 18.79
CA PHE A 151 3.26 -2.90 19.13
C PHE A 151 1.99 -3.76 19.09
N ARG A 152 2.17 -5.07 18.88
CA ARG A 152 1.08 -6.06 18.97
C ARG A 152 1.56 -7.25 19.78
N ALA A 153 0.76 -7.74 20.73
CA ALA A 153 1.04 -9.01 21.40
C ALA A 153 1.13 -10.12 20.35
N THR A 154 2.22 -10.90 20.40
CA THR A 154 2.51 -11.88 19.35
C THR A 154 1.85 -13.23 19.62
N ASP A 155 1.67 -13.61 20.89
CA ASP A 155 1.14 -14.92 21.29
C ASP A 155 0.31 -14.85 22.59
N PHE A 156 -0.42 -15.91 22.87
CA PHE A 156 -1.20 -16.10 24.09
C PHE A 156 -0.29 -16.25 25.32
N GLY A 157 -0.63 -15.56 26.42
CA GLY A 157 0.20 -15.48 27.62
C GLY A 157 1.32 -14.43 27.55
N MET A 158 1.50 -13.76 26.39
CA MET A 158 2.47 -12.67 26.18
C MET A 158 1.84 -11.28 26.26
N GLU A 159 0.63 -11.15 26.79
CA GLU A 159 -0.07 -9.87 26.90
C GLU A 159 0.57 -8.90 27.91
N ARG A 160 1.34 -9.43 28.87
CA ARG A 160 2.07 -8.62 29.86
C ARG A 160 3.42 -8.19 29.30
N CYS A 161 3.40 -7.12 28.52
CA CYS A 161 4.60 -6.50 27.94
C CYS A 161 5.08 -5.31 28.78
N ALA A 162 6.40 -5.11 28.85
CA ALA A 162 7.03 -3.87 29.30
C ALA A 162 7.80 -3.23 28.13
N LEU A 163 7.76 -1.90 28.04
CA LEU A 163 8.53 -1.17 27.04
C LEU A 163 9.98 -1.07 27.50
N ALA A 164 10.89 -1.66 26.72
CA ALA A 164 12.32 -1.46 26.87
C ALA A 164 12.82 -0.63 25.68
N LEU A 165 13.36 0.55 25.96
CA LEU A 165 13.97 1.42 24.96
C LEU A 165 15.45 1.56 25.29
N GLN A 166 16.29 1.17 24.34
CA GLN A 166 17.74 1.22 24.46
C GLN A 166 18.29 2.03 23.30
N LEU A 167 19.03 3.09 23.62
CA LEU A 167 19.78 3.85 22.62
C LEU A 167 21.11 3.12 22.37
N PRO A 168 21.50 2.93 21.10
CA PRO A 168 22.80 2.35 20.78
C PRO A 168 23.92 3.31 21.21
N HIS A 169 25.09 2.75 21.52
CA HIS A 169 26.27 3.55 21.80
C HIS A 169 26.75 4.26 20.52
N LEU A 170 27.32 5.45 20.64
CA LEU A 170 27.82 6.22 19.47
C LEU A 170 28.86 5.43 18.64
N ASP A 171 29.66 4.60 19.30
CA ASP A 171 30.68 3.77 18.64
C ASP A 171 30.17 2.39 18.17
N ALA A 172 28.88 2.12 18.31
CA ALA A 172 28.31 0.84 17.90
C ALA A 172 28.34 0.70 16.36
N ARG A 173 28.91 -0.41 15.87
CA ARG A 173 28.85 -0.76 14.44
C ARG A 173 27.45 -1.26 14.10
N LEU A 174 26.62 -0.36 13.58
CA LEU A 174 25.27 -0.67 13.11
C LEU A 174 25.23 -0.78 11.57
N PRO A 175 24.33 -1.61 11.00
CA PRO A 175 24.15 -1.69 9.55
C PRO A 175 23.74 -0.35 8.92
N GLU A 176 22.97 0.45 9.65
CA GLU A 176 22.65 1.83 9.31
C GLU A 176 23.23 2.76 10.39
N PRO A 177 23.80 3.92 10.02
CA PRO A 177 24.44 4.81 10.98
C PRO A 177 23.39 5.38 11.95
N PHE A 178 23.61 5.17 13.24
CA PHE A 178 22.92 5.91 14.29
C PHE A 178 23.58 7.28 14.42
N VAL A 179 22.78 8.34 14.28
CA VAL A 179 23.25 9.72 14.40
C VAL A 179 22.52 10.37 15.55
N LEU A 180 23.28 10.86 16.52
CA LEU A 180 22.78 11.66 17.63
C LEU A 180 23.24 13.10 17.42
N ASP A 181 22.35 13.95 16.92
CA ASP A 181 22.63 15.37 16.65
C ASP A 181 22.04 16.22 17.78
N GLY A 182 22.74 16.23 18.92
CA GLY A 182 22.32 16.91 20.15
C GLY A 182 23.33 17.98 20.58
N ILE A 183 22.88 18.93 21.41
CA ILE A 183 23.78 19.92 22.02
C ILE A 183 24.75 19.15 22.94
N ASN A 184 26.05 19.25 22.68
CA ASN A 184 27.10 18.50 23.39
C ASN A 184 26.98 16.96 23.28
N ASN A 185 26.41 16.43 22.20
CA ASN A 185 26.08 15.01 22.04
C ASN A 185 25.10 14.46 23.10
N GLU A 186 24.38 15.32 23.82
CA GLU A 186 23.32 14.92 24.73
C GLU A 186 21.96 15.10 24.07
N VAL A 187 21.07 14.10 24.20
CA VAL A 187 19.69 14.19 23.71
C VAL A 187 18.72 13.73 24.79
N MET A 188 17.66 14.51 24.98
CA MET A 188 16.50 14.15 25.79
C MET A 188 15.41 13.58 24.89
N LEU A 189 15.05 12.32 25.13
CA LEU A 189 14.00 11.63 24.40
C LEU A 189 12.80 11.39 25.32
N ASP A 190 11.74 12.14 25.10
CA ASP A 190 10.48 11.97 25.81
C ASP A 190 9.66 10.84 25.20
N VAL A 191 9.17 9.94 26.07
CA VAL A 191 8.37 8.79 25.69
C VAL A 191 6.96 8.94 26.24
N CYS A 192 5.99 8.79 25.35
CA CYS A 192 4.56 8.94 25.65
C CYS A 192 3.79 7.69 25.23
N VAL A 193 2.84 7.26 26.06
CA VAL A 193 1.79 6.32 25.65
C VAL A 193 0.70 7.11 24.94
N ILE A 194 0.26 6.54 23.83
CA ILE A 194 -0.84 7.04 23.03
C ILE A 194 -1.99 6.05 23.20
N ASP A 195 -3.18 6.57 23.54
CA ASP A 195 -4.38 5.75 23.65
C ASP A 195 -5.22 5.92 22.38
N THR A 196 -5.36 4.84 21.60
CA THR A 196 -6.14 4.83 20.37
C THR A 196 -7.03 3.59 20.32
N PRO A 197 -8.35 3.75 20.06
CA PRO A 197 -9.25 2.62 19.95
C PRO A 197 -9.02 1.80 18.67
N LYS A 198 -8.36 2.39 17.67
CA LYS A 198 -8.06 1.76 16.37
C LYS A 198 -6.55 1.73 16.13
N PRO A 199 -6.04 0.75 15.35
CA PRO A 199 -4.66 0.76 14.89
C PRO A 199 -4.30 2.05 14.16
N LEU A 200 -3.01 2.39 14.16
CA LEU A 200 -2.53 3.61 13.53
C LEU A 200 -2.62 3.49 12.01
N ASP A 201 -3.42 4.36 11.38
CA ASP A 201 -3.49 4.46 9.93
C ASP A 201 -2.36 5.37 9.40
N LEU A 202 -1.30 4.75 8.90
CA LEU A 202 -0.15 5.46 8.37
C LEU A 202 -0.46 6.25 7.08
N ALA A 203 -1.50 5.90 6.33
CA ALA A 203 -1.85 6.60 5.09
C ALA A 203 -2.47 7.98 5.34
N THR A 204 -3.04 8.19 6.53
CA THR A 204 -3.63 9.46 6.95
C THR A 204 -2.85 10.11 8.09
N LEU A 205 -1.79 9.48 8.58
CA LEU A 205 -1.00 9.96 9.72
C LEU A 205 -0.23 11.24 9.37
N SER A 206 -0.62 12.32 10.04
CA SER A 206 -0.02 13.64 9.96
C SER A 206 0.02 14.26 11.36
N TRP A 207 0.66 15.42 11.53
CA TRP A 207 0.62 16.12 12.81
C TRP A 207 -0.81 16.46 13.24
N MET A 208 -1.69 16.79 12.29
CA MET A 208 -3.08 17.15 12.58
C MET A 208 -3.95 15.96 12.97
N THR A 209 -3.68 14.79 12.40
CA THR A 209 -4.47 13.56 12.60
C THR A 209 -3.83 12.63 13.62
N ARG A 210 -2.65 12.97 14.15
CA ARG A 210 -1.99 12.13 15.14
C ARG A 210 -2.85 12.06 16.41
N PRO A 211 -2.84 10.92 17.10
CA PRO A 211 -3.45 10.85 18.41
C PRO A 211 -2.58 11.54 19.46
N ASN A 212 -3.23 12.06 20.51
CA ASN A 212 -2.57 12.82 21.57
C ASN A 212 -1.79 11.90 22.52
N CYS A 213 -0.74 12.44 23.16
CA CYS A 213 -0.09 11.74 24.27
C CYS A 213 -1.08 11.62 25.43
N ALA A 214 -1.45 10.39 25.77
CA ALA A 214 -2.37 10.11 26.86
C ALA A 214 -1.61 10.12 28.20
N ARG A 215 -0.40 9.55 28.23
CA ARG A 215 0.41 9.47 29.44
C ARG A 215 1.89 9.55 29.13
N HIS A 216 2.59 10.43 29.83
CA HIS A 216 4.06 10.46 29.82
C HIS A 216 4.63 9.23 30.54
N VAL A 217 5.56 8.54 29.90
CA VAL A 217 6.23 7.35 30.46
C VAL A 217 7.52 7.76 31.17
N GLY A 218 8.29 8.66 30.56
CA GLY A 218 9.58 9.08 31.06
C GLY A 218 10.44 9.70 29.95
N THR A 219 11.54 10.30 30.39
CA THR A 219 12.53 10.93 29.52
C THR A 219 13.82 10.13 29.59
N LEU A 220 14.37 9.76 28.43
CA LEU A 220 15.68 9.13 28.33
C LEU A 220 16.74 10.16 27.99
N LEU A 221 17.90 10.04 28.61
CA LEU A 221 19.08 10.82 28.31
C LEU A 221 20.03 9.95 27.48
N GLY A 222 20.23 10.32 26.21
CA GLY A 222 21.28 9.77 25.36
C GLY A 222 22.57 10.59 25.53
N ARG A 223 23.70 9.90 25.63
CA ARG A 223 25.06 10.45 25.69
C ARG A 223 25.99 9.60 24.83
#